data_AF-A0A562GIX9-F1
#
_entry.id   AF-A0A562GIX9-F1
#
_cell.length_a   1.000
_cell.length_b   1.000
_cell.length_c   1.000
_cell.angle_alpha   90.00
_cell.angle_beta   90.00
_cell.angle_gamma   90.00
#
_symmetry.space_group_name_H-M   'P 1'
#
loop_
_entity.id
_entity.type
_entity.pdbx_description
1 polymer ?
#
loop_
_entity_poly.entity_id
_entity_poly.type
_entity_poly.pdbx_seq_one_letter_code
_entity_poly.pdbx_strand_id
1 'polypeptide(L)'
;MDWKKITGYFGLLCIVIASLAQVIATIAPNFLGIEPYEAILRWGIYLWAYVIVATGIYLEQQTGHFFEILLGLFAGILCLVFWLTIPVALIYFFRAFTKLSKTNGGLPF
;
A
#
# COMPACT_ATOMS: atom_id res chain seq x y z
N MET A 1 -16.39 -2.55 -14.47
CA MET A 1 -15.34 -2.14 -13.51
C MET A 1 -16.05 -1.78 -12.22
N ASP A 2 -15.91 -2.59 -11.19
CA ASP A 2 -16.64 -2.39 -9.92
C ASP A 2 -15.96 -1.32 -9.08
N TRP A 3 -16.09 -0.07 -9.51
CA TRP A 3 -15.47 1.11 -8.87
C TRP A 3 -15.75 1.15 -7.37
N LYS A 4 -16.99 0.84 -6.95
CA LYS A 4 -17.41 0.76 -5.54
C LYS A 4 -16.59 -0.24 -4.73
N LYS A 5 -16.29 -1.42 -5.29
CA LYS A 5 -15.48 -2.45 -4.63
C LYS A 5 -14.04 -1.96 -4.48
N ILE A 6 -13.44 -1.45 -5.56
CA ILE A 6 -12.07 -0.94 -5.57
C ILE A 6 -11.89 0.18 -4.52
N THR A 7 -12.81 1.14 -4.48
CA THR A 7 -12.79 2.22 -3.47
C THR A 7 -12.98 1.69 -2.06
N GLY A 8 -13.80 0.65 -1.88
CA GLY A 8 -14.00 0.00 -0.57
C GLY A 8 -12.73 -0.66 -0.04
N TYR A 9 -12.03 -1.44 -0.88
CA TYR A 9 -10.75 -2.06 -0.50
C TYR A 9 -9.66 -1.02 -0.24
N PHE A 10 -9.59 0.02 -1.08
CA PHE A 10 -8.63 1.09 -0.86
C PHE A 10 -8.92 1.85 0.45
N GLY A 11 -10.19 2.15 0.73
CA GLY A 11 -10.60 2.77 1.99
C GLY A 11 -10.26 1.91 3.21
N LEU A 12 -10.49 0.60 3.13
CA LEU A 12 -10.12 -0.34 4.19
C LEU A 12 -8.60 -0.39 4.40
N LEU A 13 -7.81 -0.42 3.32
CA LEU A 13 -6.35 -0.30 3.41
C LEU A 13 -5.92 0.99 4.10
N CYS A 14 -6.52 2.13 3.76
CA CYS A 14 -6.22 3.40 4.41
C CYS A 14 -6.46 3.34 5.93
N ILE A 15 -7.59 2.75 6.35
CA ILE A 15 -7.93 2.59 7.78
C ILE A 15 -6.89 1.70 8.46
N VAL A 16 -6.61 0.52 7.89
CA VAL A 16 -5.65 -0.45 8.45
C VAL A 16 -4.25 0.17 8.58
N ILE A 17 -3.77 0.85 7.53
CA ILE A 17 -2.45 1.48 7.54
C ILE A 17 -2.40 2.62 8.56
N ALA A 18 -3.42 3.45 8.65
CA ALA A 18 -3.48 4.54 9.63
C ALA A 18 -3.47 4.00 11.07
N SER A 19 -4.29 2.98 11.36
CA SER A 19 -4.34 2.35 12.68
C SER A 19 -2.99 1.69 13.05
N LEU A 20 -2.39 0.94 12.13
CA LEU A 20 -1.08 0.33 12.35
C LEU A 20 0.02 1.36 12.54
N ALA A 21 0.05 2.42 11.74
CA ALA A 21 1.02 3.50 11.87
C ALA A 21 0.95 4.16 13.26
N GLN A 22 -0.27 4.40 13.77
CA GLN A 22 -0.48 4.94 15.10
C GLN A 22 -0.03 3.99 16.21
N VAL A 23 -0.40 2.71 16.13
CA VAL A 23 0.01 1.69 17.11
C VAL A 23 1.53 1.57 17.14
N ILE A 24 2.19 1.47 15.97
CA ILE A 24 3.65 1.34 15.89
C ILE A 24 4.31 2.61 16.42
N ALA A 25 3.84 3.80 16.07
CA ALA A 25 4.40 5.05 16.58
C ALA A 25 4.27 5.20 18.11
N THR A 26 3.27 4.56 18.72
CA THR A 26 3.04 4.59 20.17
C THR A 26 3.94 3.60 20.92
N ILE A 27 4.24 2.44 20.32
CA ILE A 27 5.01 1.36 20.96
C ILE A 27 6.50 1.46 20.62
N ALA A 28 6.83 1.87 19.40
CA ALA A 28 8.20 1.92 18.93
C ALA A 28 8.98 3.03 19.65
N PRO A 29 10.16 2.71 20.22
CA PRO A 29 10.96 3.71 20.89
C PRO A 29 11.39 4.82 19.92
N ASN A 30 11.10 6.06 20.29
CA ASN A 30 11.42 7.24 19.51
C ASN A 30 12.89 7.65 19.72
N PHE A 31 13.81 6.87 19.16
CA PHE A 31 15.25 7.14 19.25
C PHE A 31 15.69 8.42 18.54
N LEU A 32 14.84 8.99 17.69
CA LEU A 32 15.12 10.18 16.90
C LEU A 32 14.60 11.47 17.55
N GLY A 33 13.85 11.37 18.66
CA GLY A 33 13.28 12.53 19.34
C GLY A 33 12.28 13.34 18.51
N ILE A 34 11.69 12.72 17.48
CA ILE A 34 10.74 13.40 16.56
C ILE A 34 9.35 13.58 17.20
N GLU A 35 8.53 14.48 16.67
CA GLU A 35 7.19 14.67 17.21
C GLU A 35 6.29 13.45 16.92
N PRO A 36 5.31 13.13 17.80
CA PRO A 36 4.47 11.94 17.63
C PRO A 36 3.76 11.85 16.28
N TYR A 37 3.32 12.98 15.70
CA TYR A 37 2.66 12.98 14.39
C TYR A 37 3.65 12.67 13.26
N GLU A 38 4.90 13.11 13.34
CA GLU A 38 5.93 12.80 12.34
C GLU A 38 6.29 11.32 12.36
N ALA A 39 6.34 10.72 13.56
CA ALA A 39 6.54 9.29 13.71
C ALA A 39 5.40 8.49 13.05
N ILE A 40 4.14 8.89 13.26
CA ILE A 40 2.97 8.26 12.63
C ILE A 40 3.09 8.36 11.09
N LEU A 41 3.37 9.55 10.56
CA LEU A 41 3.51 9.74 9.11
C LEU A 41 4.62 8.87 8.52
N ARG A 42 5.77 8.81 9.18
CA ARG A 42 6.91 7.99 8.75
C ARG A 42 6.58 6.50 8.73
N TRP A 43 5.96 5.98 9.78
CA TRP A 43 5.49 4.59 9.81
C TRP A 43 4.42 4.32 8.75
N GLY A 44 3.52 5.28 8.51
CA GLY A 44 2.54 5.22 7.43
C GLY A 44 3.19 5.05 6.06
N ILE A 45 4.23 5.84 5.75
CA ILE A 45 4.99 5.74 4.49
C ILE A 45 5.62 4.35 4.34
N TYR A 46 6.27 3.84 5.40
CA TYR A 46 6.89 2.51 5.36
C TYR A 46 5.86 1.39 5.17
N LEU A 47 4.72 1.48 5.85
CA LEU A 47 3.61 0.54 5.67
C LEU A 47 3.06 0.59 4.24
N TRP A 48 2.87 1.78 3.67
CA TRP A 48 2.44 1.92 2.28
C TRP A 48 3.44 1.29 1.30
N ALA A 49 4.73 1.60 1.43
CA ALA A 49 5.78 1.00 0.60
C ALA A 49 5.78 -0.53 0.71
N TYR A 50 5.66 -1.07 1.93
CA TYR A 50 5.58 -2.51 2.16
C TYR A 50 4.37 -3.15 1.48
N VAL A 51 3.17 -2.60 1.68
CA VAL A 51 1.94 -3.18 1.11
C VAL A 51 1.95 -3.09 -0.42
N ILE A 52 2.52 -2.04 -1.01
CA ILE A 52 2.69 -1.92 -2.47
C ILE A 52 3.58 -3.06 -3.00
N VAL A 53 4.74 -3.28 -2.39
CA VAL A 53 5.65 -4.35 -2.79
C VAL A 53 5.01 -5.73 -2.60
N ALA A 54 4.36 -5.97 -1.46
CA ALA A 54 3.65 -7.21 -1.18
C ALA A 54 2.53 -7.49 -2.20
N THR A 55 1.80 -6.44 -2.60
CA THR A 55 0.75 -6.53 -3.63
C THR A 55 1.34 -6.85 -5.00
N GLY A 56 2.52 -6.32 -5.34
CA GLY A 56 3.23 -6.65 -6.57
C GLY A 56 3.64 -8.12 -6.63
N ILE A 57 4.13 -8.67 -5.52
CA ILE A 57 4.45 -10.10 -5.39
C ILE A 57 3.17 -10.94 -5.54
N TYR A 58 2.09 -10.55 -4.87
CA TYR A 58 0.81 -11.26 -4.96
C TYR A 58 0.25 -11.24 -6.40
N LEU A 59 0.35 -10.11 -7.10
CA LEU A 59 -0.07 -9.98 -8.49
C LEU A 59 0.76 -10.86 -9.43
N GLU A 60 2.06 -11.01 -9.18
CA GLU A 60 2.91 -11.89 -9.96
C GLU A 60 2.50 -13.35 -9.78
N GLN A 61 2.22 -13.78 -8.55
CA GLN A 61 1.73 -15.14 -8.28
C GLN A 61 0.39 -15.43 -8.98
N GLN A 62 -0.49 -14.42 -9.08
CA GLN A 62 -1.80 -14.55 -9.72
C GLN A 62 -1.74 -14.49 -11.26
N THR A 63 -0.82 -13.71 -11.82
CA THR A 63 -0.79 -13.42 -13.27
C THR A 63 0.37 -14.09 -14.01
N GLY A 64 1.37 -14.64 -13.30
CA GLY A 64 2.59 -15.21 -13.86
C GLY A 64 3.56 -14.20 -14.48
N HIS A 65 3.30 -12.89 -14.33
CA HIS A 65 4.10 -11.84 -14.97
C HIS A 65 5.06 -11.18 -13.99
N PHE A 66 6.36 -11.45 -14.14
CA PHE A 66 7.44 -10.86 -13.34
C PHE A 66 7.44 -9.32 -13.33
N PHE A 67 6.91 -8.69 -14.38
CA PHE A 67 6.78 -7.24 -14.48
C PHE A 67 5.94 -6.62 -13.35
N GLU A 68 5.04 -7.38 -12.72
CA GLU A 68 4.26 -6.89 -11.57
C GLU A 68 5.11 -6.67 -10.31
N ILE A 69 6.15 -7.49 -10.11
CA ILE A 69 7.12 -7.30 -9.02
C ILE A 69 7.94 -6.05 -9.28
N LEU A 70 8.44 -5.87 -10.51
CA LEU A 70 9.23 -4.68 -10.88
C LEU A 70 8.42 -3.39 -10.68
N LEU A 71 7.15 -3.39 -11.09
CA LEU A 71 6.26 -2.26 -10.86
C LEU A 71 5.95 -2.04 -9.38
N GLY A 72 5.76 -3.11 -8.60
CA GLY A 72 5.57 -3.02 -7.15
C GLY A 72 6.80 -2.45 -6.44
N LEU A 73 8.00 -2.90 -6.79
CA LEU A 73 9.26 -2.38 -6.26
C LEU A 73 9.45 -0.90 -6.64
N PHE A 74 9.23 -0.56 -7.91
CA PHE A 74 9.36 0.82 -8.38
C PHE A 74 8.37 1.76 -7.68
N ALA A 75 7.10 1.36 -7.59
CA ALA A 75 6.09 2.12 -6.87
C ALA A 75 6.39 2.19 -5.36
N GLY A 76 6.89 1.12 -4.76
CA GLY A 76 7.29 1.09 -3.34
C GLY A 76 8.42 2.07 -3.03
N ILE A 77 9.45 2.13 -3.89
CA ILE A 77 10.55 3.08 -3.76
C ILE A 77 10.05 4.53 -3.91
N LEU A 78 9.21 4.79 -4.92
CA LEU A 78 8.61 6.11 -5.10
C LEU A 78 7.72 6.52 -3.92
N CYS A 79 7.07 5.54 -3.28
CA CYS A 79 6.22 5.77 -2.11
C CYS A 79 7.02 6.25 -0.89
N LEU A 80 8.33 5.98 -0.82
CA LEU A 80 9.20 6.48 0.27
C LEU A 80 9.39 8.00 0.24
N VAL A 81 9.10 8.66 -0.89
CA VAL A 81 9.12 10.11 -1.00
C VAL A 81 7.80 10.68 -0.45
N PHE A 82 7.86 11.40 0.66
CA PHE A 82 6.67 11.88 1.41
C PHE A 82 5.54 12.44 0.52
N TRP A 83 5.89 13.36 -0.40
CA TRP A 83 4.93 14.02 -1.28
C TRP A 83 4.35 13.11 -2.38
N LEU A 84 5.02 12.00 -2.68
CA LEU A 84 4.59 11.02 -3.69
C LEU A 84 3.84 9.82 -3.08
N THR A 85 3.93 9.61 -1.76
CA THR A 85 3.32 8.47 -1.05
C THR A 85 1.86 8.23 -1.46
N ILE A 86 1.00 9.22 -1.28
CA ILE A 86 -0.44 9.14 -1.54
C ILE A 86 -0.78 8.99 -3.03
N PRO A 87 -0.26 9.85 -3.95
CA PRO A 87 -0.58 9.69 -5.38
C PRO A 87 -0.09 8.35 -5.94
N VAL A 88 1.11 7.89 -5.54
CA VAL A 88 1.64 6.59 -5.98
C VAL A 88 0.80 5.45 -5.44
N ALA A 89 0.46 5.45 -4.15
CA ALA A 89 -0.40 4.44 -3.56
C ALA A 89 -1.75 4.37 -4.28
N LEU A 90 -2.41 5.51 -4.48
CA LEU A 90 -3.71 5.57 -5.14
C LEU A 90 -3.63 5.00 -6.56
N ILE A 91 -2.71 5.47 -7.40
CA ILE A 91 -2.56 4.98 -8.78
C ILE A 91 -2.24 3.49 -8.81
N TYR A 92 -1.31 3.04 -7.96
CA TYR A 92 -0.87 1.66 -7.93
C TYR A 92 -1.99 0.71 -7.48
N PHE A 93 -2.68 1.01 -6.38
CA PHE A 93 -3.75 0.15 -5.87
C PHE A 93 -4.96 0.13 -6.78
N PHE A 94 -5.34 1.26 -7.40
CA PHE A 94 -6.41 1.26 -8.39
C PHE A 94 -6.07 0.34 -9.58
N ARG A 95 -4.83 0.40 -10.08
CA ARG A 95 -4.34 -0.52 -11.13
C ARG A 95 -4.36 -1.97 -10.64
N ALA A 96 -3.81 -2.25 -9.47
CA ALA A 96 -3.70 -3.58 -8.89
C ALA A 96 -5.08 -4.23 -8.69
N PHE A 97 -6.01 -3.51 -8.07
CA PHE A 97 -7.37 -4.00 -7.86
C PHE A 97 -8.15 -4.15 -9.16
N THR A 98 -7.94 -3.27 -10.14
CA THR A 98 -8.54 -3.44 -11.47
C THR A 98 -8.04 -4.71 -12.15
N LYS A 99 -6.75 -5.06 -12.02
CA LYS A 99 -6.23 -6.33 -12.54
C LYS A 99 -6.79 -7.52 -11.77
N LEU A 100 -6.77 -7.49 -10.44
CA LEU A 100 -7.28 -8.57 -9.60
C LEU A 100 -8.75 -8.87 -9.88
N SER A 101 -9.59 -7.83 -10.07
CA SER A 101 -11.02 -8.01 -10.41
C SER A 101 -11.28 -8.76 -11.72
N LYS A 102 -10.28 -8.85 -12.61
CA LYS A 102 -10.38 -9.55 -13.91
C LYS A 102 -9.79 -10.96 -13.89
N THR A 103 -9.22 -11.40 -12.76
CA THR A 103 -8.55 -12.71 -12.63
C THR A 103 -9.54 -13.72 -12.04
N ASN A 104 -9.51 -15.00 -12.47
CA ASN A 104 -10.39 -16.04 -11.93
C ASN A 104 -10.05 -16.32 -10.47
N GLY A 105 -11.00 -16.12 -9.54
CA GLY A 105 -10.74 -16.11 -8.10
C GLY A 105 -10.28 -14.75 -7.54
N GLY A 106 -10.50 -13.66 -8.28
CA GLY A 106 -10.23 -12.28 -7.88
C GLY A 106 -10.96 -11.86 -6.59
N LEU A 107 -10.62 -10.65 -6.09
CA LEU A 107 -11.06 -10.08 -4.80
C LEU A 107 -12.31 -10.78 -4.24
N PRO A 108 -12.21 -11.52 -3.12
CA PRO A 108 -13.23 -12.49 -2.70
C PRO A 108 -14.60 -11.87 -2.44
N PHE A 109 -14.69 -10.54 -2.40
CA PHE A 109 -15.91 -9.75 -2.35
C PHE A 109 -15.91 -8.65 -3.42
#